data_AF-A0A2V8UJJ8-F1
#
_entry.id   AF-A0A2V8UJJ8-F1
#
_cell.length_a   1.000
_cell.length_b   1.000
_cell.length_c   1.000
_cell.angle_alpha   90.00
_cell.angle_beta   90.00
_cell.angle_gamma   90.00
#
_symmetry.space_group_name_H-M   'P 1'
#
loop_
_entity.id
_entity.type
_entity.pdbx_description
1 polymer ?
#
loop_
_entity_poly.entity_id
_entity_poly.type
_entity_poly.pdbx_seq_one_letter_code
_entity_poly.pdbx_strand_id
1 'polypeptide(L)'
;MREWDGTLAQKGWWHSFELPDGRVIDGVCDLKGLRNRLAQFPIPENLAGKRVLDIGAWDGWFSFEMERRGADVTAIDCWDNERFRYIHQELGSRVDYRILDVYELDPARIGRFDIVLFLGVLYHLKHPLLALEKVCALTDGLAAVDSFVVTESHKRKGRAPDLPTVEFYEIDEFGGQFDNWVGPNVECLLAFCRTAGFARVELRSVLRHSACVACHRRWEPAPTSPRHAPPLLLKVEHNANSGINYRAAADDYVSCWFQAEEQPLKREDVKPEVDGYGSQVIFLGRQTGGEWHANFKLPPGLAPGWREVRLRTATSGFSNAMRIAVDVPARPEALAITGLCDGTSWIPNQLELAEGATISLWVTGLPESADRNNLQVCIGGMRLAVEYIAAPQGDHARQMHVRASLGAKPGDYLLTVSIGDVGSAPAPVKFLPAKG
;
A
#
# COMPACT_ATOMS: atom_id res chain seq x y z
N MET A 1 11.05 26.32 19.09
CA MET A 1 9.63 26.09 19.41
C MET A 1 9.09 27.11 20.39
N ARG A 2 9.54 27.19 21.67
CA ARG A 2 9.06 28.25 22.59
C ARG A 2 9.20 29.67 22.03
N GLU A 3 10.24 29.95 21.26
CA GLU A 3 10.42 31.22 20.55
C GLU A 3 9.42 31.43 19.39
N TRP A 4 8.97 30.36 18.73
CA TRP A 4 8.02 30.42 17.62
C TRP A 4 6.60 30.69 18.12
N ASP A 5 6.18 30.08 19.23
CA ASP A 5 4.86 30.32 19.82
C ASP A 5 4.73 31.78 20.30
N GLY A 6 5.79 32.33 20.89
CA GLY A 6 5.85 33.75 21.25
C GLY A 6 5.82 34.67 20.01
N THR A 7 6.55 34.31 18.95
CA THR A 7 6.54 35.07 17.69
C THR A 7 5.18 35.00 17.01
N LEU A 8 4.52 33.84 17.02
CA LEU A 8 3.19 33.64 16.46
C LEU A 8 2.14 34.45 17.23
N ALA A 9 2.20 34.45 18.56
CA ALA A 9 1.31 35.27 19.39
C ALA A 9 1.50 36.77 19.11
N GLN A 10 2.73 37.20 18.79
CA GLN A 10 3.04 38.59 18.45
C GLN A 10 2.59 38.97 17.03
N LYS A 11 2.90 38.14 16.03
CA LYS A 11 2.64 38.43 14.62
C LYS A 11 1.20 38.10 14.20
N GLY A 12 0.61 37.10 14.83
CA GLY A 12 -0.72 36.61 14.53
C GLY A 12 -0.82 35.89 13.18
N TRP A 13 0.27 35.55 12.50
CA TRP A 13 0.31 34.84 11.20
C TRP A 13 1.46 33.85 11.17
N TRP A 14 1.27 32.68 10.56
CA TRP A 14 2.34 31.68 10.45
C TRP A 14 3.12 31.88 9.17
N HIS A 15 2.44 32.00 8.04
CA HIS A 15 3.09 32.29 6.77
C HIS A 15 3.04 33.80 6.45
N SER A 16 4.12 34.31 5.86
CA SER A 16 4.08 35.65 5.24
C SER A 16 3.41 35.60 3.87
N PHE A 17 2.70 36.67 3.50
CA PHE A 17 2.00 36.79 2.22
C PHE A 17 2.31 38.12 1.53
N GLU A 18 2.29 38.10 0.20
CA GLU A 18 2.27 39.29 -0.63
C GLU A 18 0.91 39.33 -1.33
N LEU A 19 0.11 40.35 -1.03
CA LEU A 19 -1.25 40.49 -1.55
C LEU A 19 -1.27 41.25 -2.88
N PRO A 20 -2.32 41.10 -3.71
CA PRO A 20 -2.38 41.71 -5.04
C PRO A 20 -2.33 43.25 -5.04
N ASP A 21 -2.69 43.87 -3.92
CA ASP A 21 -2.65 45.33 -3.72
C ASP A 21 -1.29 45.84 -3.20
N GLY A 22 -0.29 44.95 -3.08
CA GLY A 22 1.05 45.26 -2.61
C GLY A 22 1.22 45.25 -1.09
N ARG A 23 0.17 44.97 -0.31
CA ARG A 23 0.32 44.73 1.13
C ARG A 23 1.13 43.46 1.37
N VAL A 24 1.96 43.50 2.42
CA VAL A 24 2.72 42.34 2.89
C VAL A 24 2.25 41.99 4.29
N ILE A 25 1.88 40.73 4.48
CA ILE A 25 1.61 40.16 5.79
C ILE A 25 2.90 39.51 6.27
N ASP A 26 3.37 39.93 7.45
CA ASP A 26 4.58 39.38 8.07
C ASP A 26 4.20 38.27 9.06
N GLY A 27 4.46 37.02 8.66
CA GLY A 27 4.27 35.82 9.48
C GLY A 27 5.55 35.33 10.14
N VAL A 28 5.45 34.23 10.89
CA VAL A 28 6.61 33.55 11.50
C VAL A 28 7.59 33.05 10.42
N CYS A 29 7.06 32.47 9.34
CA CYS A 29 7.82 32.00 8.19
C CYS A 29 7.84 33.06 7.08
N ASP A 30 9.01 33.64 6.84
CA ASP A 30 9.19 34.64 5.79
C ASP A 30 9.05 34.04 4.37
N LEU A 31 8.76 34.92 3.39
CA LEU A 31 8.56 34.52 1.99
C LEU A 31 9.78 33.81 1.39
N LYS A 32 11.00 34.18 1.83
CA LYS A 32 12.23 33.56 1.34
C LYS A 32 12.35 32.12 1.84
N GLY A 33 12.06 31.87 3.11
CA GLY A 33 12.05 30.57 3.74
C GLY A 33 10.99 29.66 3.13
N LEU A 34 9.80 30.19 2.88
CA LEU A 34 8.70 29.44 2.24
C LEU A 34 9.06 28.99 0.82
N ARG A 35 9.56 29.92 -0.01
CA ARG A 35 10.05 29.62 -1.36
C ARG A 35 11.21 28.62 -1.32
N ASN A 36 12.15 28.79 -0.38
CA ASN A 36 13.27 27.87 -0.23
C ASN A 36 12.82 26.46 0.19
N ARG A 37 11.83 26.33 1.08
CA ARG A 37 11.27 25.04 1.50
C ARG A 37 10.61 24.33 0.33
N LEU A 38 9.80 25.05 -0.45
CA LEU A 38 9.14 24.50 -1.64
C LEU A 38 10.17 24.04 -2.70
N ALA A 39 11.23 24.82 -2.91
CA ALA A 39 12.28 24.54 -3.88
C ALA A 39 13.13 23.28 -3.58
N GLN A 40 13.02 22.69 -2.38
CA GLN A 40 13.68 21.41 -2.08
C GLN A 40 13.05 20.24 -2.85
N PHE A 41 11.79 20.38 -3.26
CA PHE A 41 11.03 19.32 -3.92
C PHE A 41 11.06 19.47 -5.45
N PRO A 42 11.04 18.36 -6.20
CA PRO A 42 11.00 18.38 -7.66
C PRO A 42 9.58 18.69 -8.18
N ILE A 43 8.97 19.77 -7.70
CA ILE A 43 7.65 20.24 -8.12
C ILE A 43 7.84 21.18 -9.32
N PRO A 44 7.20 20.93 -10.48
CA PRO A 44 7.29 21.82 -11.63
C PRO A 44 6.79 23.23 -11.34
N GLU A 45 7.35 24.24 -12.03
CA GLU A 45 6.85 25.62 -11.96
C GLU A 45 5.49 25.80 -12.65
N ASN A 46 5.21 25.04 -13.70
CA ASN A 46 3.90 25.02 -14.36
C ASN A 46 3.11 23.79 -13.93
N LEU A 47 1.98 24.03 -13.27
CA LEU A 47 1.07 23.01 -12.76
C LEU A 47 -0.29 23.03 -13.47
N ALA A 48 -0.38 23.64 -14.65
CA ALA A 48 -1.60 23.64 -15.46
C ALA A 48 -2.11 22.20 -15.69
N GLY A 49 -3.37 21.97 -15.33
CA GLY A 49 -4.02 20.66 -15.46
C GLY A 49 -3.59 19.62 -14.42
N LYS A 50 -2.82 20.02 -13.40
CA LYS A 50 -2.43 19.15 -12.28
C LYS A 50 -3.34 19.35 -11.10
N ARG A 51 -3.64 18.24 -10.42
CA ARG A 51 -4.36 18.24 -9.14
C ARG A 51 -3.37 18.17 -7.99
N VAL A 52 -3.49 19.09 -7.03
CA VAL A 52 -2.61 19.15 -5.86
C VAL A 52 -3.44 19.06 -4.58
N LEU A 53 -3.00 18.24 -3.64
CA LEU A 53 -3.54 18.20 -2.28
C LEU A 53 -2.54 18.80 -1.31
N ASP A 54 -2.98 19.74 -0.48
CA ASP A 54 -2.20 20.30 0.63
C ASP A 54 -2.80 19.84 1.97
N ILE A 55 -2.07 19.01 2.70
CA ILE A 55 -2.52 18.44 3.98
C ILE A 55 -1.89 19.23 5.12
N GLY A 56 -2.73 19.81 5.99
CA GLY A 56 -2.29 20.68 7.08
C GLY A 56 -1.94 22.07 6.56
N ALA A 57 -2.85 22.66 5.79
CA ALA A 57 -2.58 23.90 5.04
C ALA A 57 -2.37 25.13 5.93
N TRP A 58 -2.84 25.10 7.19
CA TRP A 58 -2.80 26.21 8.14
C TRP A 58 -3.41 27.48 7.55
N ASP A 59 -2.64 28.53 7.23
CA ASP A 59 -3.10 29.79 6.60
C ASP A 59 -2.87 29.81 5.08
N GLY A 60 -2.34 28.73 4.50
CA GLY A 60 -2.56 28.36 3.10
C GLY A 60 -1.49 28.75 2.09
N TRP A 61 -0.31 29.25 2.50
CA TRP A 61 0.69 29.76 1.56
C TRP A 61 1.06 28.77 0.46
N PHE A 62 1.31 27.51 0.81
CA PHE A 62 1.64 26.47 -0.18
C PHE A 62 0.46 26.19 -1.10
N SER A 63 -0.76 26.07 -0.56
CA SER A 63 -1.99 25.93 -1.35
C SER A 63 -2.13 27.02 -2.42
N PHE A 64 -2.00 28.29 -2.03
CA PHE A 64 -2.14 29.41 -2.96
C PHE A 64 -0.97 29.52 -3.95
N GLU A 65 0.25 29.16 -3.55
CA GLU A 65 1.39 29.11 -4.47
C GLU A 65 1.21 28.01 -5.53
N MET A 66 0.63 26.86 -5.16
CA MET A 66 0.29 25.80 -6.13
C MET A 66 -0.82 26.24 -7.10
N GLU A 67 -1.84 26.93 -6.60
CA GLU A 67 -2.90 27.53 -7.44
C GLU A 67 -2.33 28.58 -8.39
N ARG A 68 -1.45 29.47 -7.90
CA ARG A 68 -0.76 30.49 -8.71
C ARG A 68 0.04 29.87 -9.86
N ARG A 69 0.60 28.67 -9.65
CA ARG A 69 1.30 27.87 -10.67
C ARG A 69 0.35 27.14 -11.64
N GLY A 70 -0.96 27.24 -11.44
CA GLY A 70 -2.00 26.74 -12.34
C GLY A 70 -2.65 25.41 -11.93
N ALA A 71 -2.38 24.91 -10.73
CA ALA A 71 -2.99 23.67 -10.23
C ALA A 71 -4.47 23.85 -9.87
N ASP A 72 -5.21 22.74 -9.94
CA ASP A 72 -6.47 22.54 -9.22
C ASP A 72 -6.14 22.04 -7.80
N VAL A 73 -6.39 22.87 -6.79
CA VAL A 73 -5.88 22.66 -5.43
C VAL A 73 -7.03 22.33 -4.47
N THR A 74 -6.87 21.22 -3.76
CA THR A 74 -7.63 20.92 -2.55
C THR A 74 -6.72 21.15 -1.35
N ALA A 75 -7.17 21.94 -0.38
CA ALA A 75 -6.46 22.17 0.87
C ALA A 75 -7.29 21.61 2.03
N ILE A 76 -6.63 20.95 2.99
CA ILE A 76 -7.30 20.46 4.18
C ILE A 76 -6.59 20.90 5.47
N ASP A 77 -7.37 21.03 6.53
CA ASP A 77 -6.88 21.15 7.90
C ASP A 77 -7.92 20.56 8.88
N CYS A 78 -7.50 20.21 10.10
CA CYS A 78 -8.40 19.58 11.08
C CYS A 78 -9.32 20.58 11.82
N TRP A 79 -9.17 21.88 11.55
CA TRP A 79 -9.99 22.96 12.10
C TRP A 79 -10.15 24.11 11.08
N ASP A 80 -11.20 24.92 11.23
CA ASP A 80 -11.45 26.10 10.37
C ASP A 80 -10.53 27.27 10.77
N ASN A 81 -9.56 27.57 9.91
CA ASN A 81 -8.64 28.68 10.12
C ASN A 81 -9.13 29.97 9.46
N GLU A 82 -9.55 30.94 10.28
CA GLU A 82 -10.00 32.25 9.81
C GLU A 82 -8.97 32.97 8.92
N ARG A 83 -7.67 32.73 9.16
CA ARG A 83 -6.56 33.31 8.39
C ARG A 83 -6.52 32.76 6.97
N PHE A 84 -6.75 31.46 6.82
CA PHE A 84 -6.86 30.83 5.50
C PHE A 84 -8.02 31.47 4.72
N ARG A 85 -9.20 31.59 5.34
CA ARG A 85 -10.38 32.21 4.71
C ARG A 85 -10.15 33.67 4.33
N TYR A 86 -9.46 34.42 5.18
CA TYR A 86 -9.07 35.80 4.89
C TYR A 86 -8.18 35.87 3.64
N ILE A 87 -7.07 35.10 3.59
CA ILE A 87 -6.18 35.11 2.42
C ILE A 87 -6.89 34.60 1.16
N HIS A 88 -7.69 33.55 1.30
CA HIS A 88 -8.49 33.01 0.20
C HIS A 88 -9.36 34.09 -0.45
N GLN A 89 -10.04 34.90 0.36
CA GLN A 89 -10.84 36.03 -0.10
C GLN A 89 -9.98 37.14 -0.72
N GLU A 90 -8.90 37.54 -0.07
CA GLU A 90 -8.00 38.62 -0.55
C GLU A 90 -7.33 38.27 -1.88
N LEU A 91 -7.05 36.99 -2.13
CA LEU A 91 -6.47 36.50 -3.39
C LEU A 91 -7.52 36.22 -4.47
N GLY A 92 -8.82 36.23 -4.14
CA GLY A 92 -9.88 35.75 -5.04
C GLY A 92 -9.66 34.29 -5.44
N SER A 93 -9.16 33.48 -4.50
CA SER A 93 -8.73 32.10 -4.73
C SER A 93 -9.91 31.18 -5.03
N ARG A 94 -9.64 30.10 -5.77
CA ARG A 94 -10.55 28.98 -6.04
C ARG A 94 -10.12 27.69 -5.35
N VAL A 95 -9.10 27.73 -4.49
CA VAL A 95 -8.68 26.57 -3.70
C VAL A 95 -9.89 26.01 -2.95
N ASP A 96 -10.11 24.70 -3.08
CA ASP A 96 -11.15 23.96 -2.39
C ASP A 96 -10.66 23.62 -0.98
N TYR A 97 -11.04 24.46 0.00
CA TYR A 97 -10.65 24.31 1.40
C TYR A 97 -11.68 23.49 2.17
N ARG A 98 -11.24 22.39 2.79
CA ARG A 98 -12.10 21.44 3.50
C ARG A 98 -11.58 21.16 4.90
N ILE A 99 -12.49 21.06 5.86
CA ILE A 99 -12.14 20.72 7.25
C ILE A 99 -12.21 19.20 7.39
N LEU A 100 -11.04 18.55 7.45
CA LEU A 100 -10.87 17.09 7.46
C LEU A 100 -9.61 16.70 8.23
N ASP A 101 -9.68 15.62 8.99
CA ASP A 101 -8.49 14.99 9.55
C ASP A 101 -7.79 14.07 8.51
N VAL A 102 -6.47 13.94 8.59
CA VAL A 102 -5.67 13.10 7.70
C VAL A 102 -6.13 11.64 7.68
N TYR A 103 -6.65 11.12 8.80
CA TYR A 103 -7.12 9.74 8.90
C TYR A 103 -8.47 9.52 8.21
N GLU A 104 -9.23 10.58 7.96
CA GLU A 104 -10.48 10.54 7.21
C GLU A 104 -10.29 10.55 5.69
N LEU A 105 -9.07 10.76 5.22
CA LEU A 105 -8.80 10.86 3.79
C LEU A 105 -8.91 9.50 3.14
N ASP A 106 -9.57 9.50 1.98
CA ASP A 106 -9.79 8.31 1.18
C ASP A 106 -9.91 8.71 -0.30
N PRO A 107 -9.25 7.99 -1.24
CA PRO A 107 -9.35 8.30 -2.65
C PRO A 107 -10.78 8.27 -3.21
N ALA A 108 -11.70 7.48 -2.65
CA ALA A 108 -13.09 7.47 -3.08
C ALA A 108 -13.86 8.72 -2.60
N ARG A 109 -13.41 9.37 -1.52
CA ARG A 109 -14.04 10.58 -0.95
C ARG A 109 -13.53 11.87 -1.59
N ILE A 110 -12.22 11.99 -1.82
CA ILE A 110 -11.59 13.25 -2.28
C ILE A 110 -10.84 13.13 -3.61
N GLY A 111 -10.80 11.93 -4.19
CA GLY A 111 -10.04 11.65 -5.40
C GLY A 111 -8.54 11.48 -5.14
N ARG A 112 -7.79 11.43 -6.24
CA ARG A 112 -6.32 11.34 -6.26
C ARG A 112 -5.70 12.60 -6.82
N PHE A 113 -4.43 12.79 -6.52
CA PHE A 113 -3.70 14.01 -6.82
C PHE A 113 -2.36 13.67 -7.48
N ASP A 114 -2.00 14.44 -8.50
CA ASP A 114 -0.69 14.34 -9.13
C ASP A 114 0.42 14.61 -8.10
N ILE A 115 0.17 15.58 -7.21
CA ILE A 115 1.09 16.01 -6.16
C ILE A 115 0.36 16.10 -4.82
N VAL A 116 0.96 15.56 -3.76
CA VAL A 116 0.49 15.74 -2.38
C VAL A 116 1.57 16.43 -1.55
N LEU A 117 1.23 17.54 -0.91
CA LEU A 117 2.07 18.24 0.06
C LEU A 117 1.71 17.75 1.46
N PHE A 118 2.72 17.27 2.19
CA PHE A 118 2.59 16.81 3.56
C PHE A 118 3.72 17.42 4.39
N LEU A 119 3.59 18.73 4.64
CA LEU A 119 4.68 19.59 5.07
C LEU A 119 4.50 20.03 6.53
N GLY A 120 5.29 19.47 7.43
CA GLY A 120 5.25 19.83 8.84
C GLY A 120 4.08 19.22 9.62
N VAL A 121 3.51 18.12 9.16
CA VAL A 121 2.34 17.49 9.80
C VAL A 121 2.70 16.22 10.58
N LEU A 122 3.61 15.39 10.05
CA LEU A 122 3.84 14.02 10.54
C LEU A 122 4.11 13.92 12.05
N TYR A 123 4.84 14.86 12.63
CA TYR A 123 5.23 14.84 14.04
C TYR A 123 4.08 15.18 15.01
N HIS A 124 3.00 15.78 14.50
CA HIS A 124 1.75 16.03 15.24
C HIS A 124 0.84 14.79 15.32
N LEU A 125 1.23 13.66 14.73
CA LEU A 125 0.35 12.51 14.54
C LEU A 125 0.70 11.32 15.44
N LYS A 126 -0.31 10.78 16.14
CA LYS A 126 -0.20 9.55 16.95
C LYS A 126 0.09 8.29 16.13
N HIS A 127 -0.42 8.26 14.89
CA HIS A 127 -0.26 7.13 13.97
C HIS A 127 0.45 7.60 12.68
N PRO A 128 1.77 7.89 12.73
CA PRO A 128 2.51 8.50 11.62
C PRO A 128 2.54 7.63 10.36
N LEU A 129 2.71 6.31 10.51
CA LEU A 129 2.72 5.37 9.38
C LEU A 129 1.34 5.28 8.70
N LEU A 130 0.26 5.21 9.49
CA LEU A 130 -1.10 5.19 8.94
C LEU A 130 -1.37 6.45 8.12
N ALA A 131 -0.93 7.62 8.60
CA ALA A 131 -1.07 8.87 7.85
C ALA A 131 -0.27 8.85 6.55
N LEU A 132 0.98 8.37 6.56
CA LEU A 132 1.77 8.24 5.34
C LEU A 132 1.17 7.24 4.34
N GLU A 133 0.51 6.18 4.81
CA GLU A 133 -0.25 5.26 3.95
C GLU A 133 -1.44 5.96 3.29
N LYS A 134 -2.15 6.85 4.02
CA LYS A 134 -3.18 7.72 3.43
C LYS A 134 -2.60 8.66 2.37
N VAL A 135 -1.48 9.32 2.67
CA VAL A 135 -0.75 10.18 1.71
C VAL A 135 -0.37 9.37 0.45
N CYS A 136 0.20 8.19 0.63
CA CYS A 136 0.56 7.28 -0.46
C CYS A 136 -0.66 6.89 -1.30
N ALA A 137 -1.77 6.51 -0.65
CA ALA A 137 -3.01 6.14 -1.32
C ALA A 137 -3.62 7.26 -2.15
N LEU A 138 -3.43 8.53 -1.78
CA LEU A 138 -3.98 9.70 -2.50
C LEU A 138 -3.07 10.20 -3.63
N THR A 139 -1.81 9.77 -3.65
CA THR A 139 -0.80 10.25 -4.60
C THR A 139 -0.83 9.42 -5.88
N ASP A 140 -0.78 10.09 -7.03
CA ASP A 140 -0.54 9.48 -8.35
C ASP A 140 0.90 9.68 -8.85
N GLY A 141 1.53 10.81 -8.51
CA GLY A 141 2.88 11.18 -8.92
C GLY A 141 3.84 11.29 -7.75
N LEU A 142 3.83 12.47 -7.11
CA LEU A 142 4.80 12.90 -6.09
C LEU A 142 4.10 13.23 -4.77
N ALA A 143 4.62 12.71 -3.65
CA ALA A 143 4.36 13.25 -2.33
C ALA A 143 5.61 14.00 -1.84
N ALA A 144 5.43 15.27 -1.50
CA ALA A 144 6.43 16.11 -0.87
C ALA A 144 6.26 16.02 0.65
N VAL A 145 7.13 15.27 1.31
CA VAL A 145 7.06 15.04 2.75
C VAL A 145 8.12 15.88 3.44
N ASP A 146 7.71 16.75 4.35
CA ASP A 146 8.59 17.46 5.27
C ASP A 146 8.15 17.16 6.70
N SER A 147 9.08 16.75 7.54
CA SER A 147 8.81 16.55 8.96
C SER A 147 9.99 17.02 9.79
N PHE A 148 9.69 17.42 11.02
CA PHE A 148 10.71 17.49 12.07
C PHE A 148 11.51 16.19 12.10
N VAL A 149 12.84 16.33 12.24
CA VAL A 149 13.74 15.21 12.47
C VAL A 149 14.68 15.48 13.64
N VAL A 150 14.89 14.45 14.45
CA VAL A 150 15.85 14.45 15.55
C VAL A 150 17.26 14.39 14.97
N THR A 151 18.04 15.47 15.13
CA THR A 151 19.45 15.55 14.72
C THR A 151 20.41 15.15 15.85
N GLU A 152 21.70 14.94 15.56
CA GLU A 152 22.76 14.57 16.54
C GLU A 152 22.72 15.38 17.84
N SER A 153 22.34 16.66 17.80
CA SER A 153 22.22 17.53 18.98
C SER A 153 21.14 17.10 19.99
N HIS A 154 20.28 16.15 19.62
CA HIS A 154 19.19 15.61 20.43
C HIS A 154 19.43 14.15 20.86
N LYS A 155 20.50 13.48 20.36
CA LYS A 155 20.75 12.06 20.64
C LYS A 155 21.17 11.81 22.09
N ARG A 156 20.55 10.83 22.76
CA ARG A 156 21.13 10.19 23.96
C ARG A 156 22.45 9.50 23.58
N LYS A 157 23.54 9.76 24.33
CA LYS A 157 24.88 9.19 24.08
C LYS A 157 24.83 7.66 23.93
N GLY A 158 25.44 7.12 22.86
CA GLY A 158 25.71 5.68 22.70
C GLY A 158 24.90 4.91 21.63
N ARG A 159 24.07 5.58 20.81
CA ARG A 159 23.39 4.92 19.67
C ARG A 159 24.19 5.02 18.37
N ALA A 160 24.19 3.95 17.57
CA ALA A 160 24.78 3.95 16.23
C ALA A 160 24.07 4.97 15.31
N PRO A 161 24.82 5.72 14.48
CA PRO A 161 24.27 6.85 13.72
C PRO A 161 23.19 6.48 12.70
N ASP A 162 23.20 5.25 12.19
CA ASP A 162 22.44 4.85 10.99
C ASP A 162 21.20 3.98 11.29
N LEU A 163 20.86 3.74 12.56
CA LEU A 163 19.66 2.98 12.89
C LEU A 163 18.41 3.87 12.78
N PRO A 164 17.35 3.41 12.08
CA PRO A 164 16.05 4.07 12.12
C PRO A 164 15.52 4.14 13.56
N THR A 165 15.34 5.34 14.11
CA THR A 165 14.80 5.55 15.45
C THR A 165 13.71 6.61 15.46
N VAL A 166 12.73 6.42 16.33
CA VAL A 166 11.71 7.41 16.68
C VAL A 166 11.83 7.74 18.17
N GLU A 167 11.81 9.03 18.49
CA GLU A 167 11.52 9.50 19.84
C GLU A 167 10.02 9.68 19.98
N PHE A 168 9.46 9.21 21.10
CA PHE A 168 8.06 9.41 21.43
C PHE A 168 7.96 10.47 22.52
N TYR A 169 7.01 11.39 22.37
CA TYR A 169 6.72 12.46 23.30
C TYR A 169 5.35 12.19 23.92
N GLU A 170 5.30 12.02 25.25
CA GLU A 170 4.07 11.68 25.97
C GLU A 170 3.34 12.93 26.45
N ILE A 171 4.11 13.95 26.84
CA ILE A 171 3.63 15.17 27.46
C ILE A 171 4.11 16.38 26.66
N ASP A 172 5.02 17.19 27.17
CA ASP A 172 5.48 18.45 26.61
C ASP A 172 6.99 18.46 26.30
N GLU A 173 7.61 17.27 26.21
CA GLU A 173 9.07 17.12 26.04
C GLU A 173 9.59 17.83 24.78
N PHE A 174 8.72 18.01 23.79
CA PHE A 174 9.01 18.72 22.56
C PHE A 174 8.59 20.19 22.64
N GLY A 175 9.38 20.97 23.38
CA GLY A 175 9.26 22.42 23.40
C GLY A 175 8.09 23.00 24.20
N GLY A 176 7.42 22.22 25.04
CA GLY A 176 6.23 22.65 25.79
C GLY A 176 4.89 22.38 25.06
N GLN A 177 4.95 21.75 23.88
CA GLN A 177 3.78 21.47 23.03
C GLN A 177 3.30 20.04 23.26
N PHE A 178 2.03 19.90 23.63
CA PHE A 178 1.41 18.62 24.01
C PHE A 178 0.79 17.84 22.85
N ASP A 179 0.78 18.44 21.66
CA ASP A 179 0.19 17.91 20.43
C ASP A 179 1.24 17.35 19.46
N ASN A 180 2.49 17.22 19.92
CA ASN A 180 3.58 16.55 19.20
C ASN A 180 3.82 15.17 19.81
N TRP A 181 3.86 14.13 18.97
CA TRP A 181 3.90 12.74 19.44
C TRP A 181 5.20 12.04 19.08
N VAL A 182 5.80 12.37 17.94
CA VAL A 182 6.95 11.62 17.42
C VAL A 182 8.01 12.51 16.77
N GLY A 183 9.28 12.20 17.04
CA GLY A 183 10.45 12.75 16.36
C GLY A 183 11.28 11.64 15.70
N PRO A 184 11.09 11.32 14.41
CA PRO A 184 11.95 10.36 13.73
C PRO A 184 13.35 10.96 13.48
N ASN A 185 14.40 10.15 13.42
CA ASN A 185 15.62 10.56 12.72
C ASN A 185 15.43 10.43 11.20
N VAL A 186 16.40 10.94 10.42
CA VAL A 186 16.32 10.92 8.94
C VAL A 186 16.11 9.50 8.40
N GLU A 187 16.87 8.52 8.88
CA GLU A 187 16.73 7.12 8.45
C GLU A 187 15.35 6.53 8.74
N CYS A 188 14.75 6.89 9.89
CA CYS A 188 13.40 6.50 10.23
C CYS A 188 12.36 7.16 9.34
N LEU A 189 12.50 8.45 9.02
CA LEU A 189 11.60 9.14 8.10
C LEU A 189 11.62 8.49 6.70
N LEU A 190 12.82 8.18 6.19
CA LEU A 190 12.97 7.48 4.91
C LEU A 190 12.39 6.07 4.96
N ALA A 191 12.61 5.34 6.07
CA ALA A 191 12.02 4.02 6.27
C ALA A 191 10.48 4.09 6.33
N PHE A 192 9.91 5.06 7.04
CA PHE A 192 8.47 5.27 7.10
C PHE A 192 7.87 5.50 5.72
N CYS A 193 8.50 6.35 4.90
CA CYS A 193 8.04 6.59 3.54
C CYS A 193 8.08 5.31 2.68
N ARG A 194 9.14 4.49 2.79
CA ARG A 194 9.21 3.20 2.06
C ARG A 194 8.14 2.22 2.56
N THR A 195 7.98 2.10 3.88
CA THR A 195 6.99 1.21 4.52
C THR A 195 5.56 1.61 4.16
N ALA A 196 5.28 2.91 4.01
CA ALA A 196 3.99 3.41 3.55
C ALA A 196 3.64 3.01 2.10
N GLY A 197 4.56 2.37 1.36
CA GLY A 197 4.29 1.83 0.03
C GLY A 197 4.67 2.75 -1.14
N PHE A 198 5.51 3.76 -0.91
CA PHE A 198 6.09 4.53 -2.02
C PHE A 198 7.15 3.70 -2.76
N ALA A 199 7.09 3.74 -4.09
CA ALA A 199 8.04 3.03 -4.95
C ALA A 199 9.44 3.62 -4.80
N ARG A 200 9.60 4.94 -4.84
CA ARG A 200 10.90 5.60 -4.70
C ARG A 200 10.84 6.66 -3.61
N VAL A 201 11.89 6.75 -2.81
CA VAL A 201 12.00 7.67 -1.67
C VAL A 201 13.38 8.31 -1.73
N GLU A 202 13.41 9.63 -1.90
CA GLU A 202 14.64 10.40 -2.12
C GLU A 202 14.76 11.47 -1.04
N LEU A 203 15.83 11.41 -0.23
CA LEU A 203 16.20 12.52 0.64
C LEU A 203 16.64 13.70 -0.22
N ARG A 204 15.96 14.83 -0.09
CA ARG A 204 16.28 16.05 -0.86
C ARG A 204 17.23 16.95 -0.10
N SER A 205 16.92 17.20 1.17
CA SER A 205 17.70 18.09 2.02
C SER A 205 17.43 17.79 3.49
N VAL A 206 18.40 18.12 4.34
CA VAL A 206 18.23 18.22 5.78
C VAL A 206 18.38 19.70 6.15
N LEU A 207 17.28 20.31 6.56
CA LEU A 207 17.24 21.67 7.09
C LEU A 207 17.59 21.64 8.59
N ARG A 208 17.65 22.81 9.23
CA ARG A 208 18.09 22.93 10.64
C ARG A 208 17.33 22.01 11.60
N HIS A 209 16.02 21.83 11.38
CA HIS A 209 15.14 21.05 12.25
C HIS A 209 14.23 20.08 11.49
N SER A 210 14.36 19.96 10.17
CA SER A 210 13.47 19.11 9.37
C SER A 210 14.23 18.43 8.24
N ALA A 211 13.65 17.37 7.69
CA ALA A 211 14.14 16.74 6.47
C ALA A 211 13.04 16.77 5.41
N CYS A 212 13.45 17.04 4.17
CA CYS A 212 12.57 17.08 3.01
C CYS A 212 12.80 15.80 2.17
N VAL A 213 11.73 15.05 1.94
CA VAL A 213 11.75 13.75 1.26
C VAL A 213 10.77 13.78 0.09
N ALA A 214 11.26 13.45 -1.10
CA ALA A 214 10.42 13.27 -2.28
C ALA A 214 10.06 11.79 -2.42
N CYS A 215 8.77 11.51 -2.45
CA CYS A 215 8.22 10.16 -2.49
C CYS A 215 7.45 9.96 -3.80
N HIS A 216 7.78 8.93 -4.57
CA HIS A 216 7.17 8.66 -5.86
C HIS A 216 6.37 7.36 -5.85
N ARG A 217 5.22 7.38 -6.51
CA ARG A 217 4.31 6.22 -6.61
C ARG A 217 4.70 5.20 -7.66
N ARG A 218 5.60 5.58 -8.56
CA ARG A 218 6.04 4.77 -9.70
C ARG A 218 7.55 4.63 -9.69
N TRP A 219 8.00 3.49 -10.19
CA TRP A 219 9.40 3.28 -10.53
C TRP A 219 9.85 4.23 -11.63
N GLU A 220 11.17 4.36 -11.79
CA GLU A 220 11.74 4.93 -13.00
C GLU A 220 11.24 4.18 -14.25
N PRO A 221 11.11 4.85 -15.40
CA PRO A 221 10.77 4.18 -16.66
C PRO A 221 11.70 2.99 -16.92
N ALA A 222 11.16 1.92 -17.53
CA ALA A 222 11.98 0.78 -17.92
C ALA A 222 13.12 1.24 -18.86
N PRO A 223 14.31 0.62 -18.78
CA PRO A 223 15.43 0.98 -19.65
C PRO A 223 15.04 0.89 -21.13
N THR A 224 15.38 1.91 -21.91
CA THR A 224 15.15 1.89 -23.37
C THR A 224 15.99 0.84 -24.09
N SER A 225 17.13 0.47 -23.51
CA SER A 225 18.04 -0.57 -23.99
C SER A 225 18.36 -1.55 -22.85
N PRO A 226 17.50 -2.56 -22.59
CA PRO A 226 17.70 -3.49 -21.48
C PRO A 226 18.94 -4.37 -21.71
N ARG A 227 19.66 -4.67 -20.63
CA ARG A 227 20.85 -5.53 -20.64
C ARG A 227 20.50 -7.01 -20.48
N HIS A 228 19.37 -7.31 -19.85
CA HIS A 228 18.90 -8.67 -19.61
C HIS A 228 17.47 -8.84 -20.13
N ALA A 229 17.08 -10.08 -20.43
CA ALA A 229 15.71 -10.39 -20.78
C ALA A 229 14.74 -10.06 -19.63
N PRO A 230 13.47 -9.74 -19.92
CA PRO A 230 12.45 -9.59 -18.90
C PRO A 230 12.33 -10.86 -18.03
N PRO A 231 12.09 -10.73 -16.72
CA PRO A 231 11.84 -11.88 -15.86
C PRO A 231 10.59 -12.66 -16.30
N LEU A 232 10.57 -13.97 -16.01
CA LEU A 232 9.36 -14.77 -16.13
C LEU A 232 8.68 -14.86 -14.76
N LEU A 233 7.52 -14.23 -14.62
CA LEU A 233 6.71 -14.28 -13.41
C LEU A 233 5.90 -15.60 -13.41
N LEU A 234 6.22 -16.46 -12.45
CA LEU A 234 5.68 -17.82 -12.37
C LEU A 234 4.42 -17.89 -11.50
N LYS A 235 4.40 -17.10 -10.42
CA LYS A 235 3.33 -17.16 -9.42
C LYS A 235 3.21 -15.85 -8.67
N VAL A 236 1.97 -15.45 -8.39
CA VAL A 236 1.61 -14.35 -7.50
C VAL A 236 0.56 -14.84 -6.51
N GLU A 237 0.80 -14.67 -5.23
CA GLU A 237 -0.17 -15.00 -4.19
C GLU A 237 0.00 -14.13 -2.95
N HIS A 238 -1.03 -14.08 -2.13
CA HIS A 238 -1.05 -13.34 -0.89
C HIS A 238 -0.08 -13.99 0.11
N ASN A 239 0.81 -13.18 0.69
CA ASN A 239 1.93 -13.69 1.49
C ASN A 239 1.49 -14.55 2.70
N ALA A 240 0.44 -14.14 3.40
CA ALA A 240 0.02 -14.81 4.64
C ALA A 240 -0.85 -16.07 4.44
N ASN A 241 -1.51 -16.22 3.29
CA ASN A 241 -2.57 -17.23 3.12
C ASN A 241 -2.56 -17.91 1.73
N SER A 242 -1.59 -17.56 0.88
CA SER A 242 -1.40 -18.13 -0.46
C SER A 242 -2.63 -18.01 -1.38
N GLY A 243 -3.54 -17.08 -1.09
CA GLY A 243 -4.72 -16.77 -1.90
C GLY A 243 -4.44 -15.76 -3.01
N ILE A 244 -5.47 -15.42 -3.77
CA ILE A 244 -5.40 -14.37 -4.82
C ILE A 244 -6.21 -13.13 -4.46
N ASN A 245 -6.95 -13.18 -3.35
CA ASN A 245 -7.78 -12.09 -2.86
C ASN A 245 -7.05 -11.22 -1.85
N TYR A 246 -7.21 -9.91 -2.01
CA TYR A 246 -6.58 -8.86 -1.23
C TYR A 246 -7.64 -7.82 -0.84
N ARG A 247 -7.38 -7.07 0.22
CA ARG A 247 -8.23 -5.96 0.65
C ARG A 247 -7.45 -4.66 0.59
N ALA A 248 -7.97 -3.65 -0.12
CA ALA A 248 -7.26 -2.38 -0.26
C ALA A 248 -7.08 -1.64 1.08
N ALA A 249 -7.96 -1.90 2.05
CA ALA A 249 -7.93 -1.32 3.38
C ALA A 249 -7.06 -2.09 4.40
N ALA A 250 -6.52 -3.26 4.02
CA ALA A 250 -5.68 -4.07 4.90
C ALA A 250 -4.19 -3.86 4.62
N ASP A 251 -3.33 -4.22 5.58
CA ASP A 251 -1.88 -4.28 5.39
C ASP A 251 -1.46 -5.60 4.71
N ASP A 252 -1.96 -5.83 3.50
CA ASP A 252 -1.71 -7.06 2.76
C ASP A 252 -0.38 -6.98 1.96
N TYR A 253 0.28 -8.13 1.81
CA TYR A 253 1.57 -8.26 1.12
C TYR A 253 1.46 -9.28 -0.01
N VAL A 254 2.10 -8.97 -1.13
CA VAL A 254 2.16 -9.80 -2.33
C VAL A 254 3.46 -10.59 -2.35
N SER A 255 3.37 -11.89 -2.58
CA SER A 255 4.51 -12.78 -2.84
C SER A 255 4.58 -13.14 -4.31
N CYS A 256 5.75 -12.94 -4.92
CA CYS A 256 6.04 -13.26 -6.32
C CYS A 256 7.18 -14.28 -6.43
N TRP A 257 6.97 -15.32 -7.22
CA TRP A 257 8.03 -16.25 -7.65
C TRP A 257 8.34 -16.01 -9.12
N PHE A 258 9.62 -15.87 -9.45
CA PHE A 258 10.03 -15.53 -10.79
C PHE A 258 11.41 -16.08 -11.15
N GLN A 259 11.65 -16.21 -12.45
CA GLN A 259 12.97 -16.49 -13.02
C GLN A 259 13.55 -15.22 -13.62
N ALA A 260 14.84 -15.00 -13.44
CA ALA A 260 15.58 -13.88 -14.02
C ALA A 260 16.99 -14.30 -14.39
N GLU A 261 17.47 -13.81 -15.53
CA GLU A 261 18.86 -14.02 -16.00
C GLU A 261 19.87 -13.24 -15.15
N GLU A 262 19.50 -12.02 -14.75
CA GLU A 262 20.36 -11.14 -13.96
C GLU A 262 20.68 -11.76 -12.59
N GLN A 263 21.97 -11.90 -12.29
CA GLN A 263 22.45 -12.46 -11.03
C GLN A 263 23.79 -11.84 -10.57
N PRO A 264 24.00 -11.70 -9.25
CA PRO A 264 23.01 -11.85 -8.18
C PRO A 264 22.03 -10.66 -8.14
N LEU A 265 20.77 -10.91 -7.80
CA LEU A 265 19.79 -9.84 -7.54
C LEU A 265 19.83 -9.41 -6.07
N LYS A 266 19.70 -8.10 -5.85
CA LYS A 266 19.39 -7.50 -4.56
C LYS A 266 17.95 -6.99 -4.55
N ARG A 267 17.44 -6.66 -3.36
CA ARG A 267 16.07 -6.15 -3.18
C ARG A 267 15.84 -4.89 -4.02
N GLU A 268 16.82 -3.98 -4.02
CA GLU A 268 16.76 -2.74 -4.78
C GLU A 268 16.74 -2.94 -6.30
N ASP A 269 17.17 -4.10 -6.80
CA ASP A 269 17.17 -4.38 -8.24
C ASP A 269 15.78 -4.79 -8.72
N VAL A 270 14.91 -5.30 -7.85
CA VAL A 270 13.59 -5.82 -8.23
C VAL A 270 12.52 -4.74 -8.07
N LYS A 271 11.79 -4.48 -9.15
CA LYS A 271 10.82 -3.37 -9.26
C LYS A 271 9.41 -3.94 -9.54
N PRO A 272 8.71 -4.44 -8.51
CA PRO A 272 7.35 -4.95 -8.68
C PRO A 272 6.33 -3.81 -8.71
N GLU A 273 5.24 -4.00 -9.43
CA GLU A 273 4.13 -3.07 -9.46
C GLU A 273 2.78 -3.76 -9.58
N VAL A 274 1.75 -3.05 -9.11
CA VAL A 274 0.33 -3.41 -9.28
C VAL A 274 -0.39 -2.26 -9.96
N ASP A 275 -0.96 -2.50 -11.14
CA ASP A 275 -1.57 -1.47 -12.01
C ASP A 275 -0.67 -0.22 -12.22
N GLY A 276 0.65 -0.44 -12.29
CA GLY A 276 1.65 0.61 -12.48
C GLY A 276 2.03 1.41 -11.23
N TYR A 277 1.48 1.09 -10.06
CA TYR A 277 1.98 1.59 -8.77
C TYR A 277 3.04 0.64 -8.21
N GLY A 278 4.23 1.17 -7.96
CA GLY A 278 5.36 0.39 -7.44
C GLY A 278 5.35 0.30 -5.92
N SER A 279 6.06 -0.69 -5.38
CA SER A 279 6.25 -0.86 -3.94
C SER A 279 7.57 -1.59 -3.66
N GLN A 280 8.30 -1.15 -2.64
CA GLN A 280 9.63 -1.67 -2.32
C GLN A 280 9.61 -3.15 -1.96
N VAL A 281 10.60 -3.90 -2.42
CA VAL A 281 10.79 -5.30 -2.04
C VAL A 281 11.34 -5.37 -0.62
N ILE A 282 10.58 -5.98 0.28
CA ILE A 282 10.94 -6.12 1.70
C ILE A 282 11.75 -7.40 1.95
N PHE A 283 11.50 -8.44 1.16
CA PHE A 283 12.19 -9.71 1.20
C PHE A 283 12.53 -10.17 -0.21
N LEU A 284 13.77 -10.63 -0.41
CA LEU A 284 14.20 -11.30 -1.63
C LEU A 284 15.03 -12.52 -1.24
N GLY A 285 14.65 -13.70 -1.72
CA GLY A 285 15.36 -14.94 -1.45
C GLY A 285 15.43 -15.83 -2.68
N ARG A 286 16.58 -16.46 -2.89
CA ARG A 286 16.77 -17.44 -3.96
C ARG A 286 16.41 -18.83 -3.46
N GLN A 287 15.56 -19.53 -4.19
CA GLN A 287 15.12 -20.89 -3.88
C GLN A 287 16.10 -21.93 -4.42
N THR A 288 16.07 -23.14 -3.87
CA THR A 288 16.94 -24.25 -4.31
C THR A 288 16.75 -24.58 -5.80
N GLY A 289 15.55 -24.39 -6.35
CA GLY A 289 15.24 -24.54 -7.77
C GLY A 289 15.77 -23.41 -8.68
N GLY A 290 16.49 -22.43 -8.13
CA GLY A 290 17.07 -21.31 -8.88
C GLY A 290 16.15 -20.10 -9.05
N GLU A 291 14.86 -20.26 -8.77
CA GLU A 291 13.84 -19.20 -8.79
C GLU A 291 14.07 -18.17 -7.68
N TRP A 292 13.62 -16.94 -7.92
CA TRP A 292 13.59 -15.87 -6.94
C TRP A 292 12.20 -15.76 -6.32
N HIS A 293 12.17 -15.47 -5.02
CA HIS A 293 10.97 -15.15 -4.26
C HIS A 293 11.09 -13.74 -3.70
N ALA A 294 10.15 -12.86 -4.06
CA ALA A 294 10.09 -11.49 -3.58
C ALA A 294 8.77 -11.21 -2.87
N ASN A 295 8.82 -10.51 -1.73
CA ASN A 295 7.65 -9.95 -1.06
C ASN A 295 7.66 -8.43 -1.11
N PHE A 296 6.49 -7.82 -1.33
CA PHE A 296 6.30 -6.37 -1.27
C PHE A 296 4.89 -6.04 -0.77
N LYS A 297 4.73 -4.85 -0.18
CA LYS A 297 3.42 -4.37 0.31
C LYS A 297 2.49 -4.14 -0.88
N LEU A 298 1.24 -4.58 -0.80
CA LEU A 298 0.22 -4.19 -1.78
C LEU A 298 0.15 -2.65 -1.85
N PRO A 299 0.34 -2.01 -3.02
CA PRO A 299 0.32 -0.55 -3.10
C PRO A 299 -0.97 0.03 -2.51
N PRO A 300 -0.89 1.00 -1.57
CA PRO A 300 -2.09 1.59 -0.97
C PRO A 300 -2.97 2.29 -1.99
N GLY A 301 -4.27 2.27 -1.72
CA GLY A 301 -5.26 2.93 -2.55
C GLY A 301 -5.54 2.24 -3.88
N LEU A 302 -5.35 0.94 -4.04
CA LEU A 302 -5.86 0.28 -5.26
C LEU A 302 -7.40 0.32 -5.28
N ALA A 303 -7.98 0.53 -6.46
CA ALA A 303 -9.43 0.46 -6.63
C ALA A 303 -9.91 -1.01 -6.58
N PRO A 304 -11.16 -1.29 -6.17
CA PRO A 304 -11.73 -2.64 -6.22
C PRO A 304 -11.74 -3.20 -7.65
N GLY A 305 -11.39 -4.46 -7.84
CA GLY A 305 -11.33 -5.12 -9.14
C GLY A 305 -10.12 -6.04 -9.32
N TRP A 306 -10.02 -6.65 -10.50
CA TRP A 306 -8.83 -7.39 -10.92
C TRP A 306 -7.68 -6.44 -11.26
N ARG A 307 -6.51 -6.68 -10.66
CA ARG A 307 -5.32 -5.85 -10.78
C ARG A 307 -4.17 -6.63 -11.38
N GLU A 308 -3.47 -6.01 -12.32
CA GLU A 308 -2.30 -6.59 -12.97
C GLU A 308 -1.08 -6.46 -12.05
N VAL A 309 -0.39 -7.58 -11.84
CA VAL A 309 0.90 -7.66 -11.15
C VAL A 309 1.97 -8.05 -12.16
N ARG A 310 3.06 -7.28 -12.16
CA ARG A 310 4.26 -7.55 -12.95
C ARG A 310 5.49 -7.04 -12.22
N LEU A 311 6.65 -7.48 -12.64
CA LEU A 311 7.92 -7.00 -12.11
C LEU A 311 8.96 -6.88 -13.20
N ARG A 312 9.96 -6.04 -12.96
CA ARG A 312 11.19 -6.00 -13.75
C ARG A 312 12.39 -5.99 -12.82
N THR A 313 13.58 -6.19 -13.38
CA THR A 313 14.83 -5.84 -12.71
C THR A 313 15.26 -4.42 -13.07
N ALA A 314 16.31 -3.91 -12.44
CA ALA A 314 16.88 -2.60 -12.72
C ALA A 314 17.35 -2.47 -14.18
N THR A 315 17.65 -3.59 -14.84
CA THR A 315 18.27 -3.61 -16.17
C THR A 315 17.46 -4.35 -17.24
N SER A 316 16.22 -4.73 -16.94
CA SER A 316 15.31 -5.45 -17.84
C SER A 316 13.98 -4.72 -18.06
N GLY A 317 13.21 -5.19 -19.04
CA GLY A 317 11.79 -4.84 -19.20
C GLY A 317 10.89 -5.60 -18.22
N PHE A 318 9.59 -5.31 -18.24
CA PHE A 318 8.61 -5.99 -17.40
C PHE A 318 8.34 -7.44 -17.85
N SER A 319 8.14 -8.30 -16.86
CA SER A 319 7.70 -9.68 -17.01
C SER A 319 6.34 -9.79 -17.71
N ASN A 320 5.93 -11.03 -17.99
CA ASN A 320 4.50 -11.33 -18.16
C ASN A 320 3.69 -10.83 -16.95
N ALA A 321 2.41 -10.59 -17.20
CA ALA A 321 1.43 -10.16 -16.20
C ALA A 321 0.72 -11.36 -15.57
N MET A 322 0.47 -11.27 -14.26
CA MET A 322 -0.52 -12.09 -13.55
C MET A 322 -1.56 -11.17 -12.90
N ARG A 323 -2.67 -11.72 -12.40
CA ARG A 323 -3.74 -10.91 -11.81
C ARG A 323 -4.04 -11.31 -10.37
N ILE A 324 -4.39 -10.31 -9.58
CA ILE A 324 -4.90 -10.47 -8.22
C ILE A 324 -6.25 -9.78 -8.08
N ALA A 325 -7.09 -10.27 -7.18
CA ALA A 325 -8.39 -9.70 -6.88
C ALA A 325 -8.28 -8.75 -5.68
N VAL A 326 -8.49 -7.46 -5.88
CA VAL A 326 -8.55 -6.48 -4.77
C VAL A 326 -10.01 -6.13 -4.51
N ASP A 327 -10.51 -6.44 -3.32
CA ASP A 327 -11.90 -6.19 -2.91
C ASP A 327 -12.95 -6.72 -3.90
N VAL A 328 -12.66 -7.84 -4.59
CA VAL A 328 -13.62 -8.51 -5.49
C VAL A 328 -14.43 -9.52 -4.68
N PRO A 329 -15.76 -9.37 -4.58
CA PRO A 329 -16.60 -10.34 -3.88
C PRO A 329 -16.55 -11.71 -4.56
N ALA A 330 -16.39 -12.77 -3.78
CA ALA A 330 -16.62 -14.14 -4.24
C ALA A 330 -18.07 -14.52 -3.94
N ARG A 331 -18.97 -14.35 -4.91
CA ARG A 331 -20.40 -14.67 -4.78
C ARG A 331 -20.85 -15.56 -5.95
N PRO A 332 -20.86 -16.89 -5.78
CA PRO A 332 -21.45 -17.78 -6.78
C PRO A 332 -22.98 -17.64 -6.79
N GLU A 333 -23.63 -17.89 -7.94
CA GLU A 333 -25.09 -18.04 -8.01
C GLU A 333 -25.53 -19.43 -7.53
N ALA A 334 -24.78 -20.46 -7.92
CA ALA A 334 -24.96 -21.84 -7.51
C ALA A 334 -23.61 -22.58 -7.55
N LEU A 335 -23.48 -23.64 -6.75
CA LEU A 335 -22.31 -24.51 -6.75
C LEU A 335 -22.75 -25.95 -6.96
N ALA A 336 -22.04 -26.70 -7.80
CA ALA A 336 -22.31 -28.13 -7.97
C ALA A 336 -21.02 -28.94 -8.05
N ILE A 337 -20.96 -30.02 -7.26
CA ILE A 337 -19.91 -31.03 -7.35
C ILE A 337 -20.29 -31.96 -8.50
N THR A 338 -19.48 -31.97 -9.55
CA THR A 338 -19.69 -32.76 -10.76
C THR A 338 -18.90 -34.07 -10.77
N GLY A 339 -17.87 -34.17 -9.92
CA GLY A 339 -17.09 -35.37 -9.74
C GLY A 339 -16.16 -35.26 -8.53
N LEU A 340 -15.83 -36.40 -7.95
CA LEU A 340 -14.82 -36.50 -6.92
C LEU A 340 -14.17 -37.89 -6.92
N CYS A 341 -12.86 -37.94 -6.67
CA CYS A 341 -12.08 -39.17 -6.50
C CYS A 341 -10.77 -38.84 -5.78
N ASP A 342 -10.01 -39.85 -5.36
CA ASP A 342 -8.61 -39.65 -5.01
C ASP A 342 -7.71 -39.48 -6.25
N GLY A 343 -6.48 -39.03 -6.03
CA GLY A 343 -5.46 -38.90 -7.08
C GLY A 343 -4.68 -40.19 -7.39
N THR A 344 -5.03 -41.31 -6.77
CA THR A 344 -4.24 -42.56 -6.82
C THR A 344 -4.98 -43.67 -7.57
N SER A 345 -6.17 -44.04 -7.09
CA SER A 345 -7.05 -45.03 -7.69
C SER A 345 -7.94 -44.45 -8.79
N TRP A 346 -8.25 -43.14 -8.72
CA TRP A 346 -9.18 -42.46 -9.62
C TRP A 346 -10.58 -43.10 -9.67
N ILE A 347 -10.93 -43.89 -8.64
CA ILE A 347 -12.25 -44.52 -8.55
C ILE A 347 -13.27 -43.44 -8.10
N PRO A 348 -14.36 -43.24 -8.85
CA PRO A 348 -15.37 -42.25 -8.49
C PRO A 348 -15.91 -42.46 -7.07
N ASN A 349 -16.04 -41.35 -6.35
CA ASN A 349 -16.61 -41.29 -4.99
C ASN A 349 -15.83 -42.11 -3.94
N GLN A 350 -14.55 -42.38 -4.15
CA GLN A 350 -13.71 -43.10 -3.20
C GLN A 350 -12.43 -42.33 -2.87
N LEU A 351 -11.99 -42.48 -1.63
CA LEU A 351 -10.70 -42.01 -1.14
C LEU A 351 -10.03 -43.11 -0.32
N GLU A 352 -8.83 -43.51 -0.73
CA GLU A 352 -7.97 -44.36 0.09
C GLU A 352 -7.20 -43.52 1.14
N LEU A 353 -7.38 -43.83 2.43
CA LEU A 353 -6.79 -43.08 3.55
C LEU A 353 -5.32 -43.43 3.79
N ALA A 354 -4.45 -43.03 2.87
CA ALA A 354 -2.99 -43.02 3.06
C ALA A 354 -2.49 -41.72 3.69
N GLU A 355 -1.22 -41.68 4.11
CA GLU A 355 -0.58 -40.43 4.54
C GLU A 355 -0.59 -39.40 3.40
N GLY A 356 -1.11 -38.20 3.67
CA GLY A 356 -1.27 -37.16 2.65
C GLY A 356 -2.44 -37.40 1.67
N ALA A 357 -3.37 -38.29 2.00
CA ALA A 357 -4.57 -38.56 1.19
C ALA A 357 -5.29 -37.27 0.76
N THR A 358 -5.52 -37.15 -0.54
CA THR A 358 -6.06 -35.95 -1.19
C THR A 358 -7.24 -36.32 -2.09
N ILE A 359 -8.31 -35.55 -1.97
CA ILE A 359 -9.49 -35.65 -2.82
C ILE A 359 -9.34 -34.65 -3.97
N SER A 360 -9.42 -35.14 -5.21
CA SER A 360 -9.67 -34.32 -6.39
C SER A 360 -11.17 -34.10 -6.53
N LEU A 361 -11.60 -32.84 -6.58
CA LEU A 361 -12.99 -32.42 -6.74
C LEU A 361 -13.14 -31.57 -8.00
N TRP A 362 -14.24 -31.75 -8.73
CA TRP A 362 -14.61 -30.90 -9.86
C TRP A 362 -15.89 -30.15 -9.52
N VAL A 363 -15.80 -28.82 -9.46
CA VAL A 363 -16.91 -27.96 -9.01
C VAL A 363 -17.23 -26.92 -10.07
N THR A 364 -18.49 -26.83 -10.47
CA THR A 364 -19.01 -25.77 -11.36
C THR A 364 -19.57 -24.60 -10.55
N GLY A 365 -19.67 -23.42 -11.18
CA GLY A 365 -20.24 -22.21 -10.58
C GLY A 365 -19.29 -21.44 -9.67
N LEU A 366 -18.02 -21.84 -9.57
CA LEU A 366 -17.00 -21.13 -8.81
C LEU A 366 -16.66 -19.79 -9.48
N PRO A 367 -16.79 -18.64 -8.79
CA PRO A 367 -16.38 -17.35 -9.34
C PRO A 367 -14.87 -17.32 -9.59
N GLU A 368 -14.41 -16.44 -10.47
CA GLU A 368 -12.99 -16.26 -10.79
C GLU A 368 -12.16 -15.96 -9.53
N SER A 369 -12.73 -15.20 -8.58
CA SER A 369 -12.14 -14.86 -7.29
C SER A 369 -12.16 -16.00 -6.27
N ALA A 370 -12.72 -17.18 -6.58
CA ALA A 370 -12.70 -18.31 -5.66
C ALA A 370 -11.26 -18.79 -5.44
N ASP A 371 -10.85 -18.82 -4.17
CA ASP A 371 -9.55 -19.28 -3.72
C ASP A 371 -9.67 -20.15 -2.45
N ARG A 372 -8.55 -20.65 -1.96
CA ARG A 372 -8.50 -21.55 -0.79
C ARG A 372 -9.02 -20.93 0.52
N ASN A 373 -9.17 -19.61 0.58
CA ASN A 373 -9.50 -18.87 1.81
C ASN A 373 -10.97 -18.47 1.88
N ASN A 374 -11.61 -18.20 0.74
CA ASN A 374 -13.05 -17.91 0.67
C ASN A 374 -13.93 -19.15 0.40
N LEU A 375 -13.30 -20.26 -0.01
CA LEU A 375 -13.97 -21.54 -0.22
C LEU A 375 -13.88 -22.43 1.03
N GLN A 376 -14.97 -23.15 1.30
CA GLN A 376 -15.04 -24.17 2.34
C GLN A 376 -15.40 -25.50 1.71
N VAL A 377 -14.64 -26.55 2.06
CA VAL A 377 -14.99 -27.93 1.74
C VAL A 377 -15.17 -28.66 3.06
N CYS A 378 -16.30 -29.33 3.23
CA CYS A 378 -16.66 -29.96 4.49
C CYS A 378 -17.11 -31.41 4.28
N ILE A 379 -16.72 -32.31 5.19
CA ILE A 379 -17.24 -33.67 5.31
C ILE A 379 -17.88 -33.87 6.68
N GLY A 380 -19.17 -34.21 6.74
CA GLY A 380 -19.86 -34.41 8.03
C GLY A 380 -19.72 -33.23 9.01
N GLY A 381 -19.67 -31.99 8.49
CA GLY A 381 -19.46 -30.77 9.27
C GLY A 381 -17.99 -30.42 9.58
N MET A 382 -17.03 -31.30 9.28
CA MET A 382 -15.60 -31.03 9.45
C MET A 382 -15.03 -30.33 8.23
N ARG A 383 -14.35 -29.19 8.43
CA ARG A 383 -13.67 -28.46 7.35
C ARG A 383 -12.38 -29.17 6.92
N LEU A 384 -12.19 -29.27 5.61
CA LEU A 384 -11.00 -29.80 4.97
C LEU A 384 -10.12 -28.67 4.43
N ALA A 385 -8.82 -28.94 4.32
CA ALA A 385 -7.85 -27.98 3.80
C ALA A 385 -7.84 -28.02 2.27
N VAL A 386 -8.11 -26.87 1.65
CA VAL A 386 -8.01 -26.71 0.19
C VAL A 386 -6.56 -26.35 -0.15
N GLU A 387 -5.90 -27.21 -0.91
CA GLU A 387 -4.47 -27.05 -1.22
C GLU A 387 -4.24 -26.34 -2.54
N TYR A 388 -5.12 -26.62 -3.50
CA TYR A 388 -5.01 -26.14 -4.87
C TYR A 388 -6.40 -25.96 -5.48
N ILE A 389 -6.54 -24.93 -6.29
CA ILE A 389 -7.71 -24.72 -7.15
C ILE A 389 -7.16 -24.35 -8.53
N ALA A 390 -7.62 -25.07 -9.55
CA ALA A 390 -7.26 -24.79 -10.93
C ALA A 390 -7.74 -23.40 -11.37
N ALA A 391 -7.02 -22.83 -12.34
CA ALA A 391 -7.46 -21.62 -13.00
C ALA A 391 -8.86 -21.82 -13.63
N PRO A 392 -9.68 -20.76 -13.71
CA PRO A 392 -10.96 -20.82 -14.41
C PRO A 392 -10.80 -21.24 -15.87
N GLN A 393 -11.74 -22.04 -16.38
CA GLN A 393 -11.79 -22.45 -17.78
C GLN A 393 -13.22 -22.29 -18.31
N GLY A 394 -13.63 -21.04 -18.57
CA GLY A 394 -15.02 -20.73 -18.92
C GLY A 394 -16.00 -21.24 -17.86
N ASP A 395 -17.12 -21.82 -18.29
CA ASP A 395 -18.16 -22.38 -17.40
C ASP A 395 -17.88 -23.83 -16.97
N HIS A 396 -16.69 -24.36 -17.29
CA HIS A 396 -16.34 -25.73 -16.94
C HIS A 396 -16.05 -25.88 -15.45
N ALA A 397 -16.20 -27.11 -14.96
CA ALA A 397 -15.87 -27.46 -13.59
C ALA A 397 -14.38 -27.22 -13.33
N ARG A 398 -14.06 -26.49 -12.26
CA ARG A 398 -12.67 -26.30 -11.83
C ARG A 398 -12.26 -27.46 -10.94
N GLN A 399 -11.10 -28.03 -11.23
CA GLN A 399 -10.49 -29.03 -10.36
C GLN A 399 -9.92 -28.35 -9.12
N MET A 400 -10.11 -28.96 -7.96
CA MET A 400 -9.45 -28.59 -6.71
C MET A 400 -8.91 -29.81 -6.00
N HIS A 401 -7.84 -29.61 -5.23
CA HIS A 401 -7.26 -30.64 -4.37
C HIS A 401 -7.52 -30.29 -2.93
N VAL A 402 -8.05 -31.26 -2.19
CA VAL A 402 -8.46 -31.09 -0.81
C VAL A 402 -7.84 -32.19 0.02
N ARG A 403 -7.06 -31.81 1.03
CA ARG A 403 -6.44 -32.77 1.94
C ARG A 403 -7.48 -33.35 2.88
N ALA A 404 -7.50 -34.67 3.00
CA ALA A 404 -8.29 -35.34 4.01
C ALA A 404 -7.77 -34.96 5.41
N SER A 405 -8.69 -34.74 6.36
CA SER A 405 -8.33 -34.31 7.71
C SER A 405 -7.44 -35.33 8.43
N LEU A 406 -6.50 -34.84 9.24
CA LEU A 406 -5.70 -35.62 10.19
C LEU A 406 -6.65 -36.25 11.22
N GLY A 407 -7.13 -37.46 10.95
CA GLY A 407 -8.08 -38.19 11.81
C GLY A 407 -9.34 -38.70 11.11
N ALA A 408 -9.48 -38.51 9.80
CA ALA A 408 -10.53 -39.15 9.02
C ALA A 408 -10.50 -40.68 9.17
N LYS A 409 -11.65 -41.29 9.47
CA LYS A 409 -11.80 -42.76 9.61
C LYS A 409 -12.43 -43.35 8.34
N PRO A 410 -12.20 -44.63 8.02
CA PRO A 410 -12.96 -45.30 6.99
C PRO A 410 -14.47 -45.22 7.26
N GLY A 411 -15.26 -45.02 6.22
CA GLY A 411 -16.71 -44.83 6.33
C GLY A 411 -17.30 -44.08 5.16
N ASP A 412 -18.63 -43.93 5.17
CA ASP A 412 -19.36 -43.15 4.18
C ASP A 412 -19.60 -41.73 4.69
N TYR A 413 -19.26 -40.73 3.88
CA TYR A 413 -19.38 -39.32 4.20
C TYR A 413 -20.15 -38.57 3.12
N LEU A 414 -20.68 -37.41 3.50
CA LEU A 414 -21.23 -36.42 2.58
C LEU A 414 -20.29 -35.22 2.54
N LEU A 415 -19.78 -34.91 1.35
CA LEU A 415 -18.92 -33.79 1.05
C LEU A 415 -19.74 -32.62 0.50
N THR A 416 -19.47 -31.42 0.99
CA THR A 416 -20.11 -30.17 0.55
C THR A 416 -19.04 -29.14 0.23
N VAL A 417 -19.35 -28.25 -0.72
CA VAL A 417 -18.53 -27.09 -1.08
C VAL A 417 -19.38 -25.83 -0.89
N SER A 418 -18.85 -24.81 -0.25
CA SER A 418 -19.55 -23.53 -0.08
C SER A 418 -18.63 -22.32 -0.20
N ILE A 419 -19.23 -21.19 -0.59
CA ILE A 419 -18.64 -19.85 -0.53
C ILE A 419 -19.71 -18.93 0.07
N GLY A 420 -19.42 -18.35 1.24
CA GLY A 420 -20.41 -17.57 1.99
C GLY A 420 -21.61 -18.43 2.39
N ASP A 421 -22.80 -17.99 2.00
CA ASP A 421 -24.10 -18.64 2.24
C ASP A 421 -24.52 -19.61 1.13
N VAL A 422 -23.80 -19.64 0.00
CA VAL A 422 -24.11 -20.53 -1.12
C VAL A 422 -23.34 -21.84 -0.98
N GLY A 423 -24.07 -22.95 -0.88
CA GLY A 423 -23.53 -24.30 -0.76
C GLY A 423 -23.96 -25.21 -1.90
N SER A 424 -23.13 -26.20 -2.22
CA SER A 424 -23.49 -27.28 -3.14
C SER A 424 -24.46 -28.27 -2.50
N ALA A 425 -25.15 -29.05 -3.34
CA ALA A 425 -25.74 -30.29 -2.88
C ALA A 425 -24.64 -31.22 -2.30
N PRO A 426 -24.93 -32.02 -1.26
CA PRO A 426 -23.95 -32.97 -0.73
C PRO A 426 -23.62 -34.08 -1.73
N ALA A 427 -22.34 -34.40 -1.89
CA ALA A 427 -21.86 -35.51 -2.72
C ALA A 427 -21.35 -36.65 -1.84
N PRO A 428 -21.76 -37.91 -2.07
CA PRO A 428 -21.29 -39.05 -1.29
C PRO A 428 -19.81 -39.36 -1.60
N VAL A 429 -19.04 -39.66 -0.56
CA VAL A 429 -17.66 -40.13 -0.69
C VAL A 429 -17.40 -41.23 0.33
N LYS A 430 -16.80 -42.33 -0.11
CA LYS A 430 -16.44 -43.46 0.74
C LYS A 430 -14.95 -43.44 1.03
N PHE A 431 -14.61 -43.36 2.31
CA PHE A 431 -13.23 -43.44 2.78
C PHE A 431 -12.90 -44.90 3.06
N LEU A 432 -11.84 -45.38 2.40
CA LEU A 432 -11.34 -46.74 2.52
C LEU A 432 -10.08 -46.75 3.40
N PRO A 433 -9.82 -47.84 4.15
CA PRO A 433 -8.55 -48.01 4.83
C PRO A 433 -7.41 -48.02 3.81
N ALA A 434 -6.22 -47.53 4.21
CA ALA A 434 -5.01 -47.72 3.41
C ALA A 434 -4.80 -49.21 3.12
N LYS A 435 -4.52 -49.54 1.85
CA LYS A 435 -3.96 -50.84 1.51
C LYS A 435 -2.51 -50.83 2.01
N GLY A 436 -2.20 -51.79 2.87
CA GLY A 436 -0.87 -51.96 3.45
C GLY A 436 0.19 -52.39 2.45
#